data_AF-A0AB37UA10-F1
#
_entry.id   AF-A0AB37UA10-F1
#
_cell.length_a   1.000
_cell.length_b   1.000
_cell.length_c   1.000
_cell.angle_alpha   90.00
_cell.angle_beta   90.00
_cell.angle_gamma   90.00
#
_symmetry.space_group_name_H-M   'P 1'
#
loop_
_entity.id
_entity.type
_entity.pdbx_description
1 polymer ?
#
loop_
_entity_poly.entity_id
_entity_poly.type
_entity_poly.pdbx_seq_one_letter_code
_entity_poly.pdbx_strand_id
1 'polypeptide(L)' 'MTTQFITLEINLQETPAQLLQAIETQLRLSGEPLRWAITSVDFLTQKAIVEAVVIS' A
#
# COMPACT_ATOMS: atom_id res chain seq x y z
N MET A 1 -19.48 4.20 -8.24
CA MET A 1 -18.26 3.48 -8.63
C MET A 1 -17.26 4.51 -9.10
N THR A 2 -16.33 4.86 -8.22
CA THR A 2 -15.29 5.84 -8.50
C THR A 2 -13.95 5.13 -8.44
N THR A 3 -13.16 5.25 -9.50
CA THR A 3 -11.78 4.76 -9.53
C THR A 3 -10.87 5.87 -9.03
N GLN A 4 -10.03 5.56 -8.04
CA GLN A 4 -9.13 6.52 -7.41
C GLN A 4 -7.70 6.02 -7.47
N PHE A 5 -6.77 6.95 -7.68
CA PHE A 5 -5.33 6.71 -7.53
C PHE A 5 -4.92 7.24 -6.16
N ILE A 6 -4.33 6.39 -5.33
CA ILE A 6 -3.93 6.72 -3.97
C ILE A 6 -2.46 6.37 -3.74
N THR A 7 -1.83 7.11 -2.84
CA THR A 7 -0.48 6.87 -2.35
C THR A 7 -0.56 6.64 -0.84
N LEU A 8 0.07 5.57 -0.35
CA LEU A 8 0.14 5.22 1.06
C LEU A 8 1.59 5.04 1.49
N GLU A 9 1.87 5.41 2.74
CA GLU A 9 3.10 5.06 3.42
C GLU A 9 2.87 3.89 4.38
N ILE A 10 3.59 2.80 4.17
CA ILE A 10 3.45 1.57 4.95
C ILE A 10 4.76 1.30 5.67
N ASN A 11 4.72 1.09 6.98
CA ASN A 11 5.92 0.70 7.72
C ASN A 11 6.43 -0.65 7.21
N LEU A 12 7.75 -0.75 7.00
CA LEU A 12 8.40 -2.01 6.68
C LEU A 12 8.13 -3.02 7.80
N GLN A 13 7.92 -4.27 7.41
CA GLN A 13 7.67 -5.38 8.33
C GLN A 13 8.87 -6.34 8.30
N GLU A 14 9.00 -7.15 9.34
CA GLU A 14 10.10 -8.12 9.46
C GLU A 14 10.10 -9.15 8.33
N THR A 15 8.91 -9.48 7.81
CA THR A 15 8.76 -10.43 6.71
C THR A 15 7.98 -9.84 5.53
N PRO A 16 8.29 -10.26 4.28
CA PRO A 16 7.53 -9.84 3.10
C PRO A 16 6.04 -10.18 3.17
N ALA A 17 5.68 -11.30 3.81
CA ALA A 17 4.29 -11.72 3.97
C ALA A 17 3.49 -10.78 4.89
N GLN A 18 4.08 -10.33 5.98
CA GLN A 18 3.46 -9.33 6.86
C GLN A 18 3.33 -7.97 6.17
N LEU A 19 4.34 -7.57 5.39
CA LEU A 19 4.27 -6.33 4.62
C LEU A 19 3.14 -6.38 3.59
N LEU A 20 3.03 -7.48 2.84
CA LEU A 20 1.94 -7.72 1.90
C LEU A 20 0.57 -7.57 2.58
N GLN A 21 0.37 -8.23 3.72
CA GLN A 21 -0.87 -8.16 4.47
C GLN A 21 -1.17 -6.74 4.98
N ALA A 22 -0.15 -6.01 5.46
CA ALA A 22 -0.29 -4.63 5.91
C ALA A 22 -0.70 -3.69 4.76
N ILE A 23 -0.09 -3.85 3.58
CA ILE A 23 -0.44 -3.08 2.37
C ILE A 23 -1.90 -3.33 2.00
N GLU A 24 -2.31 -4.59 1.83
CA GLU A 24 -3.68 -4.92 1.43
C GLU A 24 -4.71 -4.44 2.46
N THR A 25 -4.40 -4.57 3.75
CA THR A 25 -5.28 -4.11 4.83
C THR A 25 -5.50 -2.60 4.75
N GLN A 26 -4.43 -1.81 4.55
CA GLN A 26 -4.57 -0.36 4.45
C GLN A 26 -5.26 0.08 3.16
N LEU A 27 -4.98 -0.58 2.03
CA LEU A 27 -5.65 -0.27 0.77
C LEU A 27 -7.17 -0.49 0.87
N ARG A 28 -7.60 -1.59 1.52
CA ARG A 28 -9.02 -1.89 1.75
C ARG A 28 -9.76 -0.83 2.58
N LEU A 29 -9.06 -0.04 3.40
CA LEU A 29 -9.66 1.10 4.11
C LEU A 29 -10.04 2.24 3.15
N SER A 30 -9.39 2.33 1.99
CA SER A 30 -9.63 3.35 0.96
C SER A 30 -10.55 2.87 -0.16
N GLY A 31 -10.69 1.56 -0.36
CA GLY A 31 -11.53 0.93 -1.38
C GLY A 31 -11.02 -0.46 -1.76
N GLU A 32 -11.70 -1.16 -2.66
CA GLU A 32 -11.20 -2.46 -3.13
C GLU A 32 -9.98 -2.24 -4.04
N PRO A 33 -8.79 -2.79 -3.71
CA PRO A 33 -7.60 -2.62 -4.53
C PRO A 33 -7.68 -3.42 -5.82
N LEU A 34 -7.44 -2.75 -6.96
CA LEU A 34 -7.37 -3.38 -8.27
C LEU A 34 -5.93 -3.74 -8.65
N ARG A 35 -5.00 -2.83 -8.40
CA ARG A 35 -3.57 -2.99 -8.63
C ARG A 35 -2.80 -2.01 -7.75
N TRP A 36 -1.65 -2.44 -7.26
CA TRP A 36 -0.73 -1.59 -6.52
C TRP A 36 0.72 -2.01 -6.75
N ALA A 37 1.66 -1.13 -6.43
CA ALA A 37 3.08 -1.41 -6.43
C ALA A 37 3.79 -0.58 -5.35
N ILE A 38 4.88 -1.13 -4.82
CA ILE A 38 5.83 -0.34 -4.03
C ILE A 38 6.67 0.48 -5.03
N THR A 39 6.62 1.80 -4.91
CA THR A 39 7.34 2.71 -5.82
C THR A 39 8.61 3.28 -5.21
N SER A 40 8.71 3.28 -3.88
CA SER A 40 9.91 3.69 -3.14
C SER A 40 10.00 2.99 -1.79
N VAL A 41 11.21 2.89 -1.26
CA VAL A 41 11.50 2.40 0.09
C VAL A 41 12.47 3.35 0.76
N ASP A 42 12.03 3.95 1.88
CA ASP A 42 12.86 4.75 2.76
C ASP A 42 13.38 3.88 3.92
N PHE A 43 14.68 3.60 3.90
CA PHE A 43 15.34 2.81 4.94
C PHE A 43 15.65 3.60 6.21
N LEU A 44 15.69 4.93 6.16
CA LEU A 44 15.89 5.78 7.34
C LEU A 44 14.62 5.80 8.19
N THR A 45 13.47 5.97 7.55
CA THR A 45 12.17 5.96 8.24
C THR A 45 11.53 4.57 8.33
N GLN A 46 12.15 3.56 7.72
CA GLN A 46 11.63 2.18 7.62
C GLN A 46 10.21 2.15 7.04
N LYS A 47 10.00 2.82 5.90
CA LYS A 47 8.70 2.92 5.23
C LYS A 47 8.79 2.60 3.74
N ALA A 48 7.77 1.93 3.22
CA ALA A 48 7.53 1.73 1.80
C ALA A 48 6.44 2.71 1.32
N ILE A 49 6.67 3.35 0.18
CA ILE A 49 5.65 4.13 -0.53
C ILE A 49 4.94 3.19 -1.50
N VAL A 50 3.62 3.09 -1.36
CA VAL A 50 2.76 2.26 -2.18
C VAL A 50 1.82 3.14 -2.97
N GLU A 51 1.81 2.96 -4.29
CA GLU A 51 0.82 3.57 -5.16
C GLU A 51 -0.17 2.52 -5.62
N ALA A 52 -1.46 2.86 -5.60
CA ALA A 52 -2.54 1.94 -5.87
C ALA A 52 -3.70 2.57 -6.63
N VAL A 53 -4.40 1.71 -7.37
CA VAL A 53 -5.71 1.99 -7.95
C VAL A 53 -6.75 1.24 -7.14
N VAL A 54 -7.70 1.97 -6.57
CA VAL A 54 -8.82 1.41 -5.80
C VAL A 54 -10.16 1.78 -6.42
N ILE A 55 -11.17 0.95 -6.16
CA ILE A 55 -12.56 1.24 -6.50
C ILE A 55 -13.41 1.36 -5.23
N SER A 56 -14.20 2.43 -5.16
CA SER A 56 -15.12 2.76 -4.06
C SER A 56 -16.53 3.04 -4.55
#